data_AF-A0A427CE75-F1
#
_entry.id   AF-A0A427CE75-F1
#
_cell.length_a   1.000
_cell.length_b   1.000
_cell.length_c   1.000
_cell.angle_alpha   90.00
_cell.angle_beta   90.00
_cell.angle_gamma   90.00
#
_symmetry.space_group_name_H-M   'P 1'
#
loop_
_entity.id
_entity.type
_entity.pdbx_description
1 polymer ?
#
loop_
_entity_poly.entity_id
_entity_poly.type
_entity_poly.pdbx_seq_one_letter_code
_entity_poly.pdbx_strand_id
1 'polypeptide(L)' 'MRRGIVRRVADLALQIEPDRQRVLQWIVYTRLPVRGGKTTFELACNGQGERVLMLLHGLLAQPGQRPAQLPAMP' A
#
# COMPACT_ATOMS: atom_id res chain seq x y z
N MET A 1 -3.91 17.70 4.38
CA MET A 1 -4.00 16.25 4.07
C MET A 1 -5.15 16.01 3.09
N ARG A 2 -4.91 15.49 1.88
CA ARG A 2 -6.01 15.03 1.00
C ARG A 2 -6.75 13.91 1.74
N ARG A 3 -7.90 14.22 2.35
CA ARG A 3 -8.66 13.41 3.34
C ARG A 3 -9.14 12.02 2.89
N GLY A 4 -8.67 11.49 1.76
CA GLY A 4 -9.08 10.17 1.26
C GLY A 4 -7.95 9.29 0.73
N ILE A 5 -6.67 9.72 0.81
CA ILE A 5 -5.60 8.91 0.21
C ILE A 5 -5.32 7.64 1.02
N VAL A 6 -5.24 7.73 2.35
CA VAL A 6 -5.02 6.57 3.23
C VAL A 6 -6.19 5.59 3.13
N ARG A 7 -7.42 6.10 3.09
CA ARG A 7 -8.62 5.27 2.93
C ARG A 7 -8.62 4.52 1.59
N ARG A 8 -8.36 5.21 0.47
CA ARG A 8 -8.26 4.56 -0.85
C ARG A 8 -7.15 3.51 -0.90
N VAL A 9 -6.02 3.79 -0.26
CA VAL A 9 -4.93 2.82 -0.14
C VAL A 9 -5.37 1.59 0.65
N ALA A 10 -6.06 1.78 1.78
CA ALA A 10 -6.60 0.66 2.56
C ALA A 10 -7.63 -0.16 1.77
N ASP A 11 -8.53 0.50 1.03
CA ASP A 11 -9.56 -0.15 0.21
C ASP A 11 -8.95 -1.02 -0.91
N LEU A 12 -7.84 -0.58 -1.51
CA LEU A 12 -7.10 -1.39 -2.50
C LEU A 12 -6.27 -2.49 -1.83
N ALA A 13 -5.62 -2.20 -0.70
CA ALA A 13 -4.81 -3.16 0.02
C ALA A 13 -5.64 -4.36 0.51
N LEU A 14 -6.89 -4.12 0.92
CA LEU A 14 -7.84 -5.17 1.32
C LEU A 14 -8.23 -6.12 0.19
N GLN A 15 -8.07 -5.72 -1.08
CA GLN A 15 -8.29 -6.61 -2.22
C GLN A 15 -7.12 -7.58 -2.43
N ILE A 16 -5.96 -7.29 -1.83
CA ILE A 16 -4.73 -8.09 -1.89
C ILE A 16 -4.61 -8.95 -0.63
N GLU A 17 -4.71 -8.34 0.54
CA GLU A 17 -4.64 -8.98 1.86
C GLU A 17 -5.96 -8.75 2.60
N PRO A 18 -6.83 -9.76 2.74
CA PRO A 18 -8.14 -9.61 3.38
C PRO A 18 -8.05 -9.39 4.90
N ASP A 19 -6.92 -9.70 5.54
CA ASP A 19 -6.72 -9.44 6.96
C ASP A 19 -6.52 -7.94 7.22
N ARG A 20 -7.56 -7.30 7.77
CA ARG A 20 -7.57 -5.88 8.15
C ARG A 20 -6.43 -5.49 9.10
N GLN A 21 -6.06 -6.37 10.02
CA GLN A 21 -4.98 -6.11 10.96
C GLN A 21 -3.63 -6.06 10.24
N ARG A 22 -3.40 -6.98 9.29
CA ARG A 22 -2.20 -6.98 8.44
C ARG A 22 -2.16 -5.78 7.51
N VAL A 23 -3.29 -5.37 6.93
CA VAL A 23 -3.37 -4.14 6.13
C VAL A 23 -3.00 -2.92 6.97
N LEU A 24 -3.54 -2.81 8.19
CA LEU A 24 -3.22 -1.70 9.09
C LEU A 24 -1.72 -1.71 9.46
N GLN A 25 -1.19 -2.87 9.83
CA GLN A 25 0.24 -3.02 10.12
C GLN A 25 1.11 -2.62 8.93
N TRP A 26 0.71 -3.02 7.73
CA TRP A 26 1.41 -2.66 6.51
C TRP A 26 1.39 -1.15 6.24
N ILE A 27 0.23 -0.51 6.44
CA ILE A 27 0.09 0.95 6.25
C ILE A 27 1.02 1.72 7.19
N VAL A 28 1.08 1.31 8.46
CA VAL A 28 1.75 2.06 9.53
C VAL A 28 3.22 1.72 9.65
N TYR A 29 3.59 0.45 9.49
CA TYR A 29 4.92 -0.06 9.86
C TYR A 29 5.74 -0.61 8.69
N THR A 30 5.11 -1.11 7.63
CA THR A 30 5.87 -1.71 6.52
C THR A 30 6.46 -0.64 5.64
N ARG A 31 7.79 -0.67 5.51
CA ARG A 31 8.55 0.19 4.61
C ARG A 31 8.45 -0.34 3.19
N LEU A 32 8.15 0.55 2.26
CA LEU A 32 8.05 0.20 0.85
C LEU A 32 9.38 0.43 0.12
N PRO A 33 9.70 -0.40 -0.89
CA PRO A 33 10.92 -0.27 -1.68
C PRO A 33 10.98 1.01 -2.55
N VAL A 34 9.94 1.83 -2.54
CA VAL A 34 9.90 3.11 -3.26
C VAL A 34 10.70 4.19 -2.54
N ARG A 35 11.81 4.62 -3.17
CA ARG A 35 12.64 5.82 -2.89
C ARG A 35 12.67 6.26 -1.41
N GLY A 36 13.39 5.49 -0.59
CA GLY A 36 13.80 5.92 0.75
C GLY A 36 13.22 5.12 1.92
N GLY A 37 12.60 3.97 1.67
CA GLY A 37 12.15 3.06 2.75
C GLY A 37 11.10 3.68 3.65
N LYS A 38 10.20 4.50 3.10
CA LYS A 38 9.11 5.12 3.85
C LYS A 38 7.92 4.17 3.95
N THR A 39 7.13 4.30 5.00
CA THR A 39 5.87 3.59 5.13
C THR A 39 4.80 4.22 4.24
N THR A 40 3.77 3.45 3.95
CA THR A 40 2.60 3.93 3.22
C THR A 40 1.97 5.16 3.90
N PHE A 41 1.89 5.16 5.24
CA PHE A 41 1.38 6.29 6.00
C PHE A 41 2.24 7.53 5.81
N GLU A 42 3.57 7.39 5.92
CA GLU A 42 4.50 8.50 5.70
C GLU A 42 4.42 9.05 4.28
N LEU A 43 4.33 8.17 3.27
CA LEU A 43 4.15 8.57 1.88
C LEU A 43 2.84 9.34 1.68
N ALA A 44 1.74 8.86 2.26
CA ALA A 44 0.44 9.53 2.23
C ALA A 44 0.49 10.93 2.87
N CYS A 45 1.11 11.05 4.05
CA CYS A 45 1.29 12.31 4.76
C CYS A 45 2.14 13.32 3.96
N ASN A 46 3.15 12.83 3.24
CA ASN A 46 4.04 13.64 2.40
C ASN A 46 3.47 13.92 0.99
N GLY A 47 2.19 13.65 0.72
CA GLY A 47 1.56 13.89 -0.58
C GLY A 47 1.92 12.88 -1.67
N GLN A 48 2.63 11.80 -1.33
CA GLN A 48 3.10 10.75 -2.25
C GLN A 48 2.18 9.52 -2.27
N GLY A 49 1.02 9.57 -1.62
CA GLY A 49 0.11 8.42 -1.53
C GLY A 49 -0.45 7.95 -2.88
N GLU A 50 -0.49 8.79 -3.91
CA GLU A 50 -0.84 8.36 -5.28
C GLU A 50 0.16 7.35 -5.86
N ARG A 51 1.44 7.43 -5.47
CA ARG A 51 2.43 6.43 -5.86
C ARG A 51 2.15 5.07 -5.24
N VAL A 52 1.65 5.06 -4.01
CA VAL A 52 1.22 3.82 -3.34
C VAL A 52 0.02 3.23 -4.08
N LEU A 53 -0.94 4.05 -4.48
CA LEU A 53 -2.07 3.58 -5.30
C LEU A 53 -1.61 2.97 -6.63
N MET A 54 -0.67 3.62 -7.34
CA MET A 54 -0.11 3.07 -8.59
C MET A 54 0.58 1.72 -8.37
N LEU A 55 1.33 1.58 -7.27
CA LEU A 55 1.96 0.31 -6.89
C LEU A 55 0.90 -0.79 -6.69
N LEU A 56 -0.13 -0.52 -5.89
CA LEU A 56 -1.20 -1.49 -5.61
C LEU A 56 -2.00 -1.84 -6.88
N HIS A 57 -2.27 -0.87 -7.75
CA HIS A 57 -2.91 -1.13 -9.04
C HIS A 57 -2.03 -2.00 -9.94
N GLY A 58 -0.72 -1.75 -10.00
CA GLY A 58 0.20 -2.61 -10.75
C GLY A 58 0.25 -4.05 -10.24
N LEU A 59 0.12 -4.24 -8.93
CA LEU A 59 0.01 -5.56 -8.32
C LEU A 59 -1.31 -6.27 -8.69
N LEU A 60 -2.43 -5.55 -8.66
CA LEU A 60 -3.74 -6.09 -9.03
C LEU A 60 -3.87 -6.36 -10.54
N ALA A 61 -3.16 -5.59 -11.37
CA ALA A 61 -3.22 -5.69 -12.83
C ALA A 61 -2.35 -6.82 -13.42
N GLN A 62 -1.45 -7.43 -12.63
CA GLN A 62 -0.59 -8.52 -13.11
C GLN A 62 -1.40 -9.81 -13.29
N PRO A 63 -1.67 -10.25 -14.54
CA PRO A 63 -2.40 -11.49 -14.79
C PRO A 63 -1.51 -12.69 -14.45
N GLY A 64 -2.04 -13.66 -13.71
CA GLY A 64 -1.33 -14.88 -13.32
C GLY A 64 -0.54 -14.81 -12.01
N GLN A 65 -0.37 -13.62 -11.44
CA GLN A 65 0.38 -13.42 -10.19
C GLN A 65 -0.36 -12.41 -9.31
N ARG A 66 -1.60 -12.75 -8.91
CA ARG A 66 -2.26 -11.99 -7.84
C ARG A 66 -1.44 -12.20 -6.57
N PRO A 67 -0.80 -11.16 -6.02
CA PRO A 67 -0.09 -11.34 -4.77
C PRO A 67 -1.11 -11.70 -3.69
N ALA A 68 -0.83 -12.75 -2.92
CA ALA A 68 -1.64 -13.11 -1.76
C ALA A 68 -1.35 -12.22 -0.54
N GLN A 69 -0.32 -11.35 -0.64
CA GLN A 69 0.20 -10.55 0.47
C GLN A 69 0.72 -9.21 -0.04
N LEU A 70 0.69 -8.21 0.82
CA LEU A 70 1.17 -6.87 0.52
C LEU A 70 2.71 -6.85 0.40
N PRO A 71 3.27 -5.97 -0.46
CA PRO A 71 4.71 -5.91 -0.67
C PRO A 71 5.43 -5.40 0.60
N ALA A 72 6.46 -6.11 1.03
CA ALA A 72 7.35 -5.70 2.13
C ALA A 72 8.82 -5.78 1.68
N MET A 73 9.71 -5.03 2.33
CA MET A 73 11.14 -5.33 2.26
C MET A 73 11.47 -6.57 3.12
N PRO A 74 12.49 -7.37 2.75
CA PRO A 74 13.12 -8.28 3.70
C PRO A 74 13.79 -7.53 4.87
#